data_AF-A0A424SPI1-F1
#
_entry.id   AF-A0A424SPI1-F1
#
_cell.length_a   1.000
_cell.length_b   1.000
_cell.length_c   1.000
_cell.angle_alpha   90.00
_cell.angle_beta   90.00
_cell.angle_gamma   90.00
#
_symmetry.space_group_name_H-M   'P 1'
#
loop_
_entity.id
_entity.type
_entity.pdbx_description
1 polymer ?
#
loop_
_entity_poly.entity_id
_entity_poly.type
_entity_poly.pdbx_seq_one_letter_code
_entity_poly.pdbx_strand_id
1 'polypeptide(L)'
;MKKFSEFHQTVKEKDEHKKSSEYKKLNPKMKNAVDTIFTSLEKGGTDFLSTFDKTVSKVAKKFGVKDKDIMNYFDKEMLTI
;
A
#
# COMPACT_ATOMS: atom_id res chain seq x y z
N MET A 1 1.80 -7.57 18.59
CA MET A 1 2.34 -7.11 17.29
C MET A 1 1.92 -8.14 16.24
N LYS A 2 1.12 -7.73 15.25
CA LYS A 2 0.67 -8.61 14.16
C LYS A 2 1.87 -9.00 13.30
N LYS A 3 1.91 -10.24 12.85
CA LYS A 3 3.07 -10.81 12.13
C LYS A 3 2.83 -10.70 10.62
N PHE A 4 3.93 -10.61 9.85
CA PHE A 4 3.94 -10.56 8.37
C PHE A 4 3.04 -11.61 7.69
N SER A 5 2.83 -12.77 8.32
CA SER A 5 1.92 -13.82 7.84
C SER A 5 0.46 -13.37 7.72
N GLU A 6 0.01 -12.49 8.62
CA GLU A 6 -1.35 -11.93 8.57
C GLU A 6 -1.44 -10.95 7.39
N PHE A 7 -0.44 -10.08 7.18
CA PHE A 7 -0.39 -9.19 6.02
C PHE A 7 -0.33 -9.95 4.68
N HIS A 8 0.43 -11.05 4.62
CA HIS A 8 0.46 -11.95 3.45
C HIS A 8 -0.89 -12.64 3.20
N GLN A 9 -1.69 -12.89 4.24
CA GLN A 9 -3.07 -13.37 4.10
C GLN A 9 -4.02 -12.27 3.61
N THR A 10 -3.90 -11.05 4.14
CA THR A 10 -4.69 -9.89 3.72
C THR A 10 -4.45 -9.49 2.26
N VAL A 11 -3.21 -9.69 1.77
CA VAL A 11 -2.87 -9.43 0.36
C VAL A 11 -3.29 -10.59 -0.56
N LYS A 12 -3.46 -11.81 -0.03
CA LYS A 12 -3.93 -12.96 -0.83
C LYS A 12 -5.36 -12.77 -1.33
N GLU A 13 -6.19 -12.01 -0.61
CA GLU A 13 -7.49 -11.60 -1.10
C GLU A 13 -7.36 -10.35 -1.96
N LYS A 14 -7.36 -10.58 -3.28
CA LYS A 14 -7.35 -9.51 -4.28
C LYS A 14 -8.34 -8.40 -3.91
N ASP A 15 -7.85 -7.16 -3.90
CA ASP A 15 -8.61 -5.94 -3.59
C ASP A 15 -9.10 -5.77 -2.14
N GLU A 16 -8.61 -6.53 -1.16
CA GLU A 16 -9.02 -6.37 0.25
C GLU A 16 -8.74 -4.95 0.78
N HIS A 17 -7.60 -4.36 0.42
CA HIS A 17 -7.23 -2.99 0.77
C HIS A 17 -8.25 -1.94 0.29
N LYS A 18 -9.03 -2.24 -0.75
CA LYS A 18 -10.06 -1.31 -1.26
C LYS A 18 -11.29 -1.23 -0.36
N LYS A 19 -11.50 -2.22 0.52
CA LYS A 19 -12.64 -2.27 1.44
C LYS A 19 -12.39 -1.40 2.68
N SER A 20 -11.14 -1.06 2.98
CA SER A 20 -10.75 -0.35 4.20
C SER A 20 -11.33 1.07 4.28
N SER A 21 -11.53 1.53 5.51
CA SER A 21 -12.07 2.88 5.75
C SER A 21 -11.06 3.97 5.36
N GLU A 22 -9.77 3.69 5.49
CA GLU A 22 -8.70 4.62 5.08
C GLU A 22 -8.62 4.72 3.56
N TYR A 23 -8.75 3.61 2.82
CA TYR A 23 -8.76 3.64 1.36
C TYR A 23 -9.94 4.46 0.82
N LYS A 24 -11.13 4.29 1.40
CA LYS A 24 -12.33 5.02 0.98
C LYS A 24 -12.17 6.54 1.11
N LYS A 25 -11.44 7.02 2.12
CA LYS A 25 -11.14 8.45 2.37
C LYS A 25 -10.15 9.06 1.36
N LEU A 26 -9.40 8.24 0.63
CA LEU A 26 -8.42 8.74 -0.34
C LEU A 26 -9.11 9.39 -1.55
N ASN A 27 -8.47 10.44 -2.08
CA ASN A 27 -8.85 11.01 -3.37
C ASN A 27 -8.48 10.05 -4.53
N PRO A 28 -9.03 10.23 -5.75
CA PRO A 28 -8.79 9.31 -6.87
C PRO A 28 -7.32 9.12 -7.24
N LYS A 29 -6.48 10.16 -7.11
CA LYS A 29 -5.04 10.07 -7.41
C LYS A 29 -4.31 9.20 -6.39
N MET A 30 -4.62 9.39 -5.10
CA MET A 30 -4.06 8.58 -4.02
C MET A 30 -4.52 7.13 -4.09
N LYS A 31 -5.78 6.88 -4.46
CA LYS A 31 -6.29 5.51 -4.71
C LYS A 31 -5.47 4.80 -5.78
N ASN A 32 -5.23 5.44 -6.92
CA ASN A 32 -4.43 4.88 -8.00
C ASN A 32 -2.96 4.63 -7.58
N ALA A 33 -2.39 5.51 -6.75
CA ALA A 33 -1.05 5.34 -6.21
C ALA A 33 -0.97 4.10 -5.30
N VAL A 34 -1.89 4.01 -4.33
CA VAL A 34 -1.99 2.87 -3.40
C VAL A 34 -2.22 1.55 -4.14
N ASP A 35 -3.17 1.52 -5.08
CA ASP A 35 -3.46 0.35 -5.91
C ASP A 35 -2.23 -0.14 -6.68
N THR A 36 -1.42 0.79 -7.20
CA THR A 36 -0.18 0.46 -7.91
C THR A 36 0.83 -0.19 -6.96
N ILE A 37 0.93 0.29 -5.72
CA ILE A 37 1.84 -0.27 -4.71
C ILE A 37 1.40 -1.67 -4.29
N PHE A 38 0.11 -1.88 -4.01
CA PHE A 38 -0.43 -3.22 -3.73
C PHE A 38 -0.21 -4.19 -4.88
N THR A 39 -0.40 -3.75 -6.13
CA THR A 39 -0.10 -4.56 -7.32
C THR A 39 1.40 -4.90 -7.39
N SER A 40 2.29 -3.97 -7.04
CA SER A 40 3.73 -4.23 -6.97
C SER A 40 4.09 -5.19 -5.84
N LEU A 41 3.34 -5.18 -4.75
CA LEU A 41 3.51 -6.08 -3.61
C LEU A 41 3.08 -7.52 -3.96
N GLU A 42 1.91 -7.69 -4.57
CA GLU A 42 1.42 -8.98 -5.08
C GLU A 42 2.43 -9.62 -6.06
N LYS A 43 3.08 -8.80 -6.90
CA LYS A 43 4.08 -9.26 -7.88
C LYS A 43 5.48 -9.42 -7.31
N GLY A 44 5.81 -8.69 -6.24
CA GLY A 44 7.18 -8.48 -5.76
C GLY A 44 7.71 -9.54 -4.82
N GLY A 45 6.86 -10.40 -4.24
CA GLY A 45 7.28 -11.46 -3.34
C GLY A 45 8.10 -10.96 -2.13
N THR A 46 8.96 -11.82 -1.58
CA THR A 46 9.73 -11.59 -0.34
C THR A 46 10.64 -10.35 -0.33
N ASP A 47 11.02 -9.81 -1.49
CA ASP A 47 11.94 -8.67 -1.60
C ASP A 47 11.26 -7.29 -1.47
N PHE A 48 9.94 -7.26 -1.30
CA PHE A 48 9.16 -6.03 -1.28
C PHE A 48 9.64 -5.01 -0.23
N LEU A 49 9.92 -5.43 1.01
CA LEU A 49 10.34 -4.49 2.07
C LEU A 49 11.65 -3.77 1.73
N SER A 50 12.60 -4.49 1.11
CA SER A 50 13.89 -3.91 0.70
C SER A 50 13.75 -2.86 -0.41
N THR A 51 12.64 -2.89 -1.14
CA THR A 51 12.34 -2.01 -2.26
C THR A 51 11.11 -1.12 -2.04
N PHE A 52 10.53 -1.15 -0.83
CA PHE A 52 9.27 -0.47 -0.54
C PHE A 52 9.39 1.04 -0.72
N ASP A 53 10.37 1.66 -0.04
CA ASP A 53 10.61 3.10 -0.13
C ASP A 53 10.89 3.55 -1.58
N LYS A 54 11.62 2.72 -2.33
CA LYS A 54 11.89 2.98 -3.76
C LYS A 54 10.63 2.91 -4.60
N THR A 55 9.74 1.97 -4.30
CA THR A 55 8.46 1.79 -4.98
C THR A 55 7.53 2.96 -4.66
N VAL A 56 7.41 3.34 -3.38
CA VAL A 56 6.67 4.51 -2.93
C VAL A 56 7.15 5.76 -3.65
N SER A 57 8.47 6.02 -3.68
CA SER A 57 9.05 7.18 -4.37
C SER A 57 8.72 7.21 -5.87
N LYS A 58 8.78 6.06 -6.54
CA LYS A 58 8.45 5.94 -7.97
C LYS A 58 6.98 6.21 -8.24
N VAL A 59 6.10 5.62 -7.43
CA VAL A 59 4.65 5.77 -7.56
C VAL A 59 4.22 7.19 -7.22
N ALA A 60 4.77 7.77 -6.16
CA ALA A 60 4.51 9.15 -5.76
C ALA A 60 4.76 10.13 -6.92
N LYS A 61 5.93 10.01 -7.56
CA LYS A 61 6.29 10.77 -8.75
C LYS A 61 5.33 10.52 -9.91
N LYS A 62 4.95 9.26 -10.17
CA LYS A 62 4.04 8.89 -11.27
C LYS A 62 2.65 9.52 -11.12
N PHE A 63 2.11 9.58 -9.91
CA PHE A 63 0.75 10.09 -9.66
C PHE A 63 0.73 11.54 -9.17
N GLY A 64 1.89 12.17 -8.98
CA GLY A 64 2.01 13.55 -8.50
C GLY A 64 1.50 13.72 -7.07
N VAL A 65 1.77 12.73 -6.22
CA VAL A 65 1.42 12.73 -4.79
C VAL A 65 2.68 12.73 -3.94
N LYS A 66 2.57 13.05 -2.65
CA LYS A 66 3.73 13.08 -1.75
C LYS A 66 4.00 11.68 -1.19
N ASP A 67 5.26 11.29 -1.16
CA ASP A 67 5.72 10.03 -0.56
C ASP A 67 5.20 9.86 0.87
N LYS A 68 5.26 10.95 1.66
CA LYS A 68 4.75 10.98 3.04
C LYS A 68 3.26 10.64 3.14
N ASP A 69 2.45 11.07 2.19
CA ASP A 69 1.00 10.81 2.22
C ASP A 69 0.71 9.33 1.96
N ILE A 70 1.52 8.70 1.09
CA ILE A 70 1.46 7.26 0.85
C ILE A 70 1.93 6.49 2.10
N MET A 71 3.07 6.86 2.69
CA MET A 71 3.58 6.21 3.90
C MET A 71 2.58 6.32 5.05
N ASN A 72 2.02 7.51 5.29
CA ASN A 72 0.99 7.73 6.29
C ASN A 72 -0.26 6.85 6.06
N TYR A 73 -0.64 6.61 4.80
CA TYR A 73 -1.75 5.71 4.50
C TYR A 73 -1.42 4.28 4.94
N PHE A 74 -0.26 3.75 4.55
CA PHE A 74 0.14 2.40 4.92
C PHE A 74 0.35 2.24 6.43
N ASP A 75 0.90 3.25 7.12
CA ASP A 75 1.01 3.25 8.58
C ASP A 75 -0.36 3.12 9.25
N LYS A 76 -1.36 3.87 8.80
CA LYS A 76 -2.72 3.78 9.33
C LYS A 76 -3.39 2.44 9.00
N GLU A 77 -3.20 1.95 7.79
CA GLU A 77 -3.74 0.65 7.37
C GLU A 77 -3.19 -0.48 8.26
N MET A 78 -1.88 -0.46 8.55
CA MET A 78 -1.21 -1.43 9.43
C MET A 78 -1.61 -1.31 10.90
N LEU A 79 -2.01 -0.13 11.36
CA LEU A 79 -2.54 0.08 12.72
C LEU A 79 -4.01 -0.34 12.87
N THR A 80 -4.73 -0.44 11.77
CA THR A 80 -6.18 -0.72 11.75
C THR A 80 -6.47 -2.21 11.49
N ILE A 81 -5.59 -2.88 10.75
CA ILE A 81 -5.64 -4.34 10.52
C ILE A 81 -5.32 -5.10 11.79
#